data_AF-A0A9N9TIZ7-F1
#
_entry.id   AF-A0A9N9TIZ7-F1
#
_cell.length_a   1.000
_cell.length_b   1.000
_cell.length_c   1.000
_cell.angle_alpha   90.00
_cell.angle_beta   90.00
_cell.angle_gamma   90.00
#
_symmetry.space_group_name_H-M   'P 1'
#
loop_
_entity.id
_entity.type
_entity.pdbx_description
1 polymer ?
#
loop_
_entity_poly.entity_id
_entity_poly.type
_entity_poly.pdbx_seq_one_letter_code
_entity_poly.pdbx_strand_id
1 'polypeptide(L)'
;MWKNVVVASTLLIIFVAVYFPSRHARQYNYIPVKEMVDELDLKRAQSNNALHSEKHCTFNELMGKVEDIDTSSINDRKVFKKPQLGGEFIPENCLPLSKVALIVPYRNRSYHLNIFINYMHWFLQQQQLHYRIFVVLQNDSLPFNRAKMLNYGAKQAIN
;
A
#
# COMPACT_ATOMS: atom_id res chain seq x y z
N MET A 1 6.13 -45.55 32.94
CA MET A 1 5.00 -44.62 33.12
C MET A 1 5.26 -43.25 32.50
N TRP A 2 6.37 -42.57 32.82
CA TRP A 2 6.70 -41.22 32.30
C TRP A 2 6.76 -41.08 30.78
N LYS A 3 7.37 -42.05 30.07
CA LYS A 3 7.48 -42.01 28.59
C LYS A 3 6.10 -41.96 27.90
N ASN A 4 5.12 -42.69 28.42
CA ASN A 4 3.77 -42.72 27.85
C ASN A 4 3.02 -41.41 28.10
N VAL A 5 3.26 -40.76 29.24
CA VAL A 5 2.69 -39.45 29.57
C VAL A 5 3.25 -38.37 28.64
N VAL A 6 4.56 -38.37 28.39
CA VAL A 6 5.19 -37.43 27.45
C VAL A 6 4.67 -37.63 26.03
N VAL A 7 4.56 -38.87 25.56
CA VAL A 7 4.04 -39.17 24.21
C VAL A 7 2.57 -38.76 24.07
N ALA A 8 1.74 -39.03 25.08
CA ALA A 8 0.34 -38.60 25.06
C ALA A 8 0.21 -37.07 25.04
N SER A 9 1.07 -36.38 25.78
CA SER A 9 1.07 -34.91 25.87
C SER A 9 1.49 -34.26 24.55
N THR A 10 2.52 -34.80 23.87
CA THR A 10 2.96 -34.28 22.57
C THR A 10 1.93 -34.53 21.48
N LEU A 11 1.30 -35.71 21.47
CA LEU A 11 0.21 -36.01 20.52
C LEU A 11 -0.99 -35.09 20.73
N LEU A 12 -1.36 -34.78 21.98
CA LEU A 12 -2.44 -33.84 22.29
C LEU A 12 -2.10 -32.43 21.82
N ILE A 13 -0.87 -31.96 22.04
CA ILE A 13 -0.42 -30.65 21.57
C ILE A 13 -0.43 -30.58 20.04
N ILE A 14 0.05 -31.62 19.34
CA ILE A 14 0.02 -31.66 17.87
C ILE A 14 -1.42 -31.66 17.37
N PHE A 15 -2.30 -32.46 17.98
CA PHE A 15 -3.71 -32.51 17.63
C PHE A 15 -4.37 -31.14 17.81
N VAL A 16 -4.19 -30.49 18.97
CA VAL A 16 -4.68 -29.13 19.20
C VAL A 16 -4.06 -28.19 18.17
N ALA A 17 -2.75 -28.22 17.94
CA ALA A 17 -2.05 -27.30 17.05
C ALA A 17 -2.43 -27.44 15.56
N VAL A 18 -2.89 -28.63 15.13
CA VAL A 18 -3.35 -28.94 13.76
C VAL A 18 -4.85 -28.68 13.60
N TYR A 19 -5.65 -29.04 14.59
CA TYR A 19 -7.11 -29.02 14.51
C TYR A 19 -7.78 -27.83 15.21
N PHE A 20 -7.04 -26.98 15.93
CA PHE A 20 -7.61 -25.73 16.45
C PHE A 20 -7.94 -24.78 15.29
N PRO A 21 -9.23 -24.46 15.08
CA PRO A 21 -9.69 -23.70 13.91
C PRO A 21 -9.17 -22.25 13.89
N SER A 22 -8.75 -21.71 15.04
CA SER A 22 -8.26 -20.33 15.17
C SER A 22 -6.81 -20.10 14.76
N ARG A 23 -6.05 -21.14 14.40
CA ARG A 23 -4.67 -20.98 13.86
C ARG A 23 -4.64 -20.53 12.40
N HIS A 24 -5.73 -20.74 11.66
CA HIS A 24 -5.83 -20.37 10.26
C HIS A 24 -7.05 -19.47 10.14
N ALA A 25 -6.85 -18.20 9.78
CA ALA A 25 -7.94 -17.31 9.39
C ALA A 25 -8.56 -17.84 8.09
N ARG A 26 -9.45 -18.84 8.20
CA ARG A 26 -10.08 -19.51 7.06
C ARG A 26 -11.20 -18.70 6.42
N GLN A 27 -11.71 -17.69 7.12
CA GLN A 27 -12.81 -16.85 6.65
C GLN A 27 -12.45 -15.40 6.87
N TYR A 28 -11.99 -14.75 5.79
CA TYR A 28 -12.10 -13.31 5.69
C TYR A 28 -13.48 -13.03 5.08
N ASN A 29 -14.24 -12.14 5.72
CA ASN A 29 -15.39 -11.54 5.06
C ASN A 29 -14.84 -10.73 3.89
N TYR A 30 -15.15 -11.14 2.67
CA TYR A 30 -14.79 -10.42 1.47
C TYR A 30 -16.02 -9.70 0.94
N ILE A 31 -15.81 -8.53 0.36
CA ILE A 31 -16.86 -7.78 -0.31
C ILE A 31 -17.11 -8.49 -1.64
N PRO A 32 -18.33 -8.99 -1.92
CA PRO A 32 -18.63 -9.58 -3.21
C PRO A 32 -18.51 -8.51 -4.31
N VAL A 33 -18.06 -8.89 -5.51
CA VAL A 33 -17.74 -7.96 -6.61
C VAL A 33 -18.87 -6.97 -6.92
N LYS A 34 -20.12 -7.44 -6.82
CA LYS A 34 -21.34 -6.65 -7.00
C LYS A 34 -21.49 -5.46 -6.03
N GLU A 35 -20.86 -5.53 -4.86
CA GLU A 35 -20.96 -4.54 -3.78
C GLU A 35 -19.70 -3.67 -3.67
N MET A 36 -18.65 -3.94 -4.46
CA MET A 36 -17.38 -3.21 -4.37
C MET A 36 -17.52 -1.72 -4.64
N VAL A 37 -18.38 -1.33 -5.59
CA VAL A 37 -18.54 0.09 -5.99
C VAL A 37 -19.23 0.91 -4.90
N ASP A 38 -20.14 0.30 -4.14
CA ASP A 38 -20.89 1.00 -3.09
C ASP A 38 -20.08 1.21 -1.81
N GLU A 39 -19.08 0.35 -1.56
CA GLU A 39 -18.12 0.49 -0.47
C GLU A 39 -16.98 1.47 -0.78
N LEU A 40 -16.85 1.93 -2.03
CA LEU A 40 -15.88 2.97 -2.36
C LEU A 40 -16.36 4.33 -1.83
N ASP A 41 -15.56 4.94 -0.97
CA ASP A 41 -15.80 6.24 -0.30
C ASP A 41 -15.88 7.48 -1.25
N LEU A 42 -16.01 7.24 -2.56
CA LEU A 42 -16.11 8.28 -3.60
C LEU A 42 -17.28 9.24 -3.36
N LYS A 43 -18.36 8.79 -2.71
CA LYS A 43 -19.55 9.61 -2.41
C LYS A 43 -19.27 10.72 -1.39
N ARG A 44 -18.27 10.57 -0.51
CA ARG A 44 -17.92 11.59 0.50
C ARG A 44 -17.22 12.81 -0.10
N ALA A 45 -16.53 12.64 -1.24
CA ALA A 45 -15.80 13.72 -1.91
C ALA A 45 -16.70 14.76 -2.61
N GLN A 46 -17.96 14.44 -2.87
CA GLN A 46 -18.88 15.29 -3.65
C GLN A 46 -19.77 16.20 -2.78
N SER A 47 -19.72 16.08 -1.45
CA SER A 47 -20.74 16.66 -0.56
C SER A 47 -20.38 18.02 0.07
N ASN A 48 -19.40 18.76 -0.45
CA ASN A 48 -19.13 20.13 0.02
C ASN A 48 -19.23 21.11 -1.15
N ASN A 49 -20.44 21.62 -1.40
CA ASN A 49 -20.63 22.83 -2.18
C ASN A 49 -20.12 24.03 -1.37
N ALA A 50 -18.94 24.54 -1.72
CA ALA A 50 -18.51 25.90 -1.39
C ALA A 50 -17.89 26.55 -2.63
N LEU A 51 -18.47 27.69 -2.95
CA LEU A 51 -18.19 28.65 -4.01
C LEU A 51 -16.72 29.11 -4.07
N HIS A 52 -15.93 28.49 -4.94
CA HIS A 52 -14.87 29.12 -5.73
C HIS A 52 -14.63 28.19 -6.93
N SER A 53 -14.29 28.73 -8.11
CA SER A 53 -13.99 27.92 -9.30
C SER A 53 -12.66 27.18 -9.12
N GLU A 54 -12.64 26.21 -8.22
CA GLU A 54 -11.53 25.33 -7.95
C GLU A 54 -11.45 24.30 -9.08
N LYS A 55 -10.46 24.47 -9.96
CA LYS A 55 -10.16 23.51 -11.02
C LYS A 55 -9.61 22.23 -10.37
N HIS A 56 -10.50 21.32 -10.02
CA HIS A 56 -10.13 19.99 -9.55
C HIS A 56 -9.40 19.20 -10.64
N CYS A 57 -8.44 18.38 -10.25
CA CYS A 57 -7.77 17.47 -11.19
C CYS A 57 -8.78 16.44 -11.71
N THR A 58 -8.79 16.16 -13.01
CA THR A 58 -9.73 15.19 -13.59
C THR A 58 -9.10 13.79 -13.61
N PHE A 59 -9.75 12.81 -12.98
CA PHE A 59 -9.27 11.42 -12.96
C PHE A 59 -9.40 10.71 -14.33
N ASN A 60 -10.31 11.17 -15.18
CA ASN A 60 -10.72 10.48 -16.41
C ASN A 60 -9.65 10.43 -17.52
N GLU A 61 -8.64 11.31 -17.52
CA GLU A 61 -7.55 11.27 -18.51
C GLU A 61 -6.53 10.14 -18.24
N LEU A 62 -6.58 9.50 -17.07
CA LEU A 62 -5.51 8.62 -16.57
C LEU A 62 -5.82 7.13 -16.74
N MET A 63 -7.11 6.76 -16.78
CA MET A 63 -7.54 5.37 -17.02
C MET A 63 -7.39 4.95 -18.50
N GLY A 64 -7.08 5.89 -19.40
CA GLY A 64 -6.97 5.64 -20.84
C GLY A 64 -5.60 5.14 -21.33
N LYS A 65 -4.57 5.10 -20.48
CA LYS A 65 -3.19 4.69 -20.86
C LYS A 65 -2.64 3.63 -19.91
N VAL A 66 -3.30 2.48 -19.85
CA VAL A 66 -2.65 1.27 -19.30
C VAL A 66 -1.87 0.64 -20.44
N GLU A 67 -0.65 1.13 -20.66
CA GLU A 67 0.30 0.50 -21.58
C GLU A 67 1.20 -0.45 -20.78
N ASP A 68 1.43 -1.64 -21.35
CA ASP A 68 2.41 -2.57 -20.80
C ASP A 68 3.80 -1.94 -20.89
N ILE A 69 4.50 -1.91 -19.76
CA ILE A 69 5.85 -1.35 -19.69
C ILE A 69 6.82 -2.42 -20.16
N ASP A 70 7.60 -2.12 -21.19
CA ASP A 70 8.72 -3.00 -21.56
C ASP A 70 9.75 -3.05 -20.42
N THR A 71 9.98 -4.26 -19.91
CA THR A 71 10.95 -4.55 -18.85
C THR A 71 12.38 -4.11 -19.19
N SER A 72 12.72 -3.99 -20.47
CA SER A 72 14.03 -3.50 -20.90
C SER A 72 14.30 -2.06 -20.43
N SER A 73 13.24 -1.24 -20.33
CA SER A 73 13.29 0.19 -20.00
C SER A 73 13.20 0.50 -18.50
N ILE A 74 13.23 -0.52 -17.64
CA ILE A 74 12.95 -0.37 -16.20
C ILE A 74 14.01 0.46 -15.46
N ASN A 75 15.25 0.39 -15.92
CA ASN A 75 16.37 1.14 -15.34
C ASN A 75 16.49 2.55 -15.95
N ASP A 76 15.67 2.88 -16.95
CA ASP A 76 15.74 4.17 -17.61
C ASP A 76 15.35 5.27 -16.63
N ARG A 77 16.12 6.36 -16.67
CA ARG A 77 15.83 7.55 -15.88
C ARG A 77 14.49 8.13 -16.33
N LYS A 78 13.53 8.23 -15.42
CA LYS A 78 12.26 8.90 -15.69
C LYS A 78 12.37 10.38 -15.33
N VAL A 79 11.69 11.22 -16.10
CA VAL A 79 11.67 12.68 -15.89
C VAL A 79 10.44 13.02 -15.07
N PHE A 80 10.65 13.54 -13.87
CA PHE A 80 9.59 13.99 -12.98
C PHE A 80 10.04 15.21 -12.19
N LYS A 81 9.10 15.99 -11.70
CA LYS A 81 9.39 17.15 -10.86
C LYS A 81 9.94 16.67 -9.52
N LYS A 82 11.04 17.25 -9.06
CA LYS A 82 11.63 16.88 -7.77
C LYS A 82 10.58 17.03 -6.64
N PRO A 83 10.29 15.97 -5.86
CA PRO A 83 9.36 16.05 -4.75
C PRO A 83 9.91 16.93 -3.62
N GLN A 84 9.01 17.39 -2.76
CA GLN A 84 9.33 18.09 -1.52
C GLN A 84 10.05 17.16 -0.53
N LEU A 85 10.59 17.75 0.54
CA LEU A 85 11.25 17.00 1.60
C LEU A 85 10.33 15.89 2.13
N GLY A 86 10.88 14.69 2.33
CA GLY A 86 10.08 13.52 2.75
C GLY A 86 9.35 12.81 1.60
N GLY A 87 9.62 13.17 0.34
CA GLY A 87 9.06 12.47 -0.81
C GLY A 87 7.60 12.80 -1.09
N GLU A 88 7.15 13.99 -0.69
CA GLU A 88 5.80 14.49 -0.95
C GLU A 88 5.72 15.28 -2.24
N PHE A 89 4.64 15.11 -2.97
CA PHE A 89 4.33 15.89 -4.16
C PHE A 89 2.89 16.39 -4.09
N ILE A 90 2.70 17.65 -4.48
CA ILE A 90 1.41 18.32 -4.57
C ILE A 90 1.33 18.93 -5.99
N PRO A 91 0.26 18.68 -6.77
CA PRO A 91 0.07 19.33 -8.06
C PRO A 91 -0.12 20.84 -7.89
N GLU A 92 0.45 21.64 -8.79
CA GLU A 92 0.35 23.11 -8.73
C GLU A 92 -0.80 23.68 -9.57
N ASN A 93 -1.20 22.96 -10.62
CA ASN A 93 -2.13 23.45 -11.65
C ASN A 93 -3.60 23.12 -11.37
N CYS A 94 -3.86 22.26 -10.38
CA CYS A 94 -5.19 21.79 -10.04
C CYS A 94 -5.23 21.33 -8.58
N LEU A 95 -6.43 21.30 -8.02
CA LEU A 95 -6.66 20.79 -6.68
C LEU A 95 -6.82 19.27 -6.70
N PRO A 96 -5.98 18.53 -5.95
CA PRO A 96 -5.94 17.08 -5.99
C PRO A 96 -7.25 16.50 -5.43
N LEU A 97 -7.82 15.50 -6.10
CA LEU A 97 -9.04 14.80 -5.65
C LEU A 97 -8.79 13.93 -4.42
N SER A 98 -7.56 13.48 -4.22
CA SER A 98 -7.22 12.54 -3.17
C SER A 98 -5.80 12.77 -2.68
N LYS A 99 -5.63 12.62 -1.36
CA LYS A 99 -4.33 12.60 -0.69
C LYS A 99 -3.96 11.15 -0.39
N VAL A 100 -2.87 10.67 -0.96
CA VAL A 100 -2.46 9.26 -0.93
C VAL A 100 -1.17 9.08 -0.14
N ALA A 101 -1.21 8.20 0.86
CA ALA A 101 -0.01 7.74 1.57
C ALA A 101 0.45 6.39 0.98
N LEU A 102 1.59 6.38 0.28
CA LEU A 102 2.14 5.16 -0.29
C LEU A 102 3.12 4.51 0.70
N ILE A 103 2.70 3.44 1.36
CA ILE A 103 3.51 2.76 2.36
C ILE A 103 4.26 1.58 1.73
N VAL A 104 5.58 1.61 1.81
CA VAL A 104 6.48 0.63 1.20
C VAL A 104 7.27 -0.08 2.29
N PRO A 105 6.86 -1.30 2.68
CA PRO A 105 7.66 -2.15 3.56
C PRO A 105 9.00 -2.50 2.91
N TYR A 106 10.10 -2.24 3.60
CA TYR A 106 11.44 -2.32 3.02
C TYR A 106 12.44 -3.03 3.92
N ARG A 107 13.27 -3.89 3.33
CA ARG A 107 14.45 -4.48 3.96
C ARG A 107 15.47 -4.95 2.92
N ASN A 108 16.69 -4.41 2.96
CA ASN A 108 17.84 -4.83 2.17
C ASN A 108 17.56 -5.09 0.66
N ARG A 109 16.89 -4.13 0.00
CA ARG A 109 16.55 -4.20 -1.44
C ARG A 109 16.82 -2.87 -2.13
N SER A 110 17.98 -2.26 -1.86
CA SER A 110 18.32 -0.90 -2.31
C SER A 110 18.21 -0.73 -3.82
N TYR A 111 18.66 -1.72 -4.59
CA TYR A 111 18.53 -1.75 -6.05
C TYR A 111 17.07 -1.63 -6.50
N HIS A 112 16.17 -2.46 -5.96
CA HIS A 112 14.74 -2.40 -6.28
C HIS A 112 14.08 -1.10 -5.81
N LEU A 113 14.51 -0.59 -4.64
CA LEU A 113 13.99 0.66 -4.12
C LEU A 113 14.35 1.83 -5.04
N ASN A 114 15.56 1.87 -5.58
CA ASN A 114 15.97 2.93 -6.51
C ASN A 114 15.12 2.93 -7.79
N ILE A 115 14.90 1.75 -8.38
CA ILE A 115 14.01 1.56 -9.53
C ILE A 115 12.59 2.03 -9.18
N PHE A 116 12.06 1.57 -8.05
CA PHE A 116 10.73 1.90 -7.58
C PHE A 116 10.54 3.42 -7.41
N ILE A 117 11.46 4.10 -6.74
CA ILE A 117 11.35 5.54 -6.49
C ILE A 117 11.44 6.34 -7.81
N ASN A 118 12.36 5.99 -8.70
CA ASN A 118 12.49 6.62 -10.02
C ASN A 118 11.20 6.48 -10.85
N TYR A 119 10.61 5.29 -10.87
CA TYR A 119 9.39 5.03 -11.62
C TYR A 119 8.14 5.63 -10.96
N MET A 120 7.94 5.40 -9.66
CA MET A 120 6.72 5.78 -8.96
C MET A 120 6.54 7.29 -8.86
N HIS A 121 7.62 8.07 -8.72
CA HIS A 121 7.48 9.53 -8.76
C HIS A 121 6.98 10.02 -10.11
N TRP A 122 7.51 9.48 -11.21
CA TRP A 122 7.00 9.77 -12.54
C TRP A 122 5.54 9.36 -12.69
N PHE A 123 5.21 8.11 -12.37
CA PHE A 123 3.87 7.55 -12.52
C PHE A 123 2.81 8.32 -11.72
N LEU A 124 3.04 8.59 -10.42
CA LEU A 124 2.07 9.25 -9.55
C LEU A 124 1.92 10.75 -9.88
N GLN A 125 2.95 11.40 -10.41
CA GLN A 125 2.83 12.80 -10.87
C GLN A 125 2.00 12.93 -12.13
N GLN A 126 2.09 11.97 -13.06
CA GLN A 126 1.18 11.94 -14.21
C GLN A 126 -0.27 11.90 -13.74
N GLN A 127 -0.54 11.21 -12.63
CA GLN A 127 -1.88 11.09 -12.05
C GLN A 127 -2.40 12.33 -11.31
N GLN A 128 -1.61 13.42 -11.21
CA GLN A 128 -1.99 14.65 -10.50
C GLN A 128 -2.47 14.40 -9.06
N LEU A 129 -1.89 13.40 -8.38
CA LEU A 129 -2.22 13.06 -7.00
C LEU A 129 -1.41 13.92 -6.03
N HIS A 130 -2.03 14.28 -4.90
CA HIS A 130 -1.26 14.64 -3.71
C HIS A 130 -0.79 13.35 -3.05
N TYR A 131 0.50 13.08 -3.06
CA TYR A 131 1.02 11.84 -2.47
C TYR A 131 2.29 12.06 -1.66
N ARG A 132 2.54 11.13 -0.73
CA ARG A 132 3.82 11.01 -0.01
C ARG A 132 4.22 9.53 0.08
N ILE A 133 5.48 9.23 -0.20
CA ILE A 133 6.03 7.86 -0.15
C ILE A 133 6.71 7.62 1.20
N PHE A 134 6.22 6.62 1.94
CA PHE A 134 6.76 6.19 3.23
C PHE A 134 7.50 4.87 3.09
N VAL A 135 8.83 4.90 3.06
CA VAL A 135 9.66 3.69 3.06
C VAL A 135 9.87 3.24 4.50
N VAL A 136 9.20 2.16 4.90
CA VAL A 136 9.24 1.63 6.26
C VAL A 136 10.29 0.54 6.36
N LEU A 137 11.45 0.88 6.95
CA LEU A 137 12.56 -0.04 7.12
C LEU A 137 12.35 -0.98 8.32
N GLN A 138 12.44 -2.29 8.10
CA GLN A 138 12.63 -3.26 9.17
C GLN A 138 14.14 -3.55 9.35
N ASN A 139 14.73 -2.98 10.40
CA ASN A 139 16.16 -3.06 10.70
C ASN A 139 16.52 -4.10 11.79
N ASP A 140 15.72 -5.15 11.92
CA ASP A 140 15.99 -6.25 12.85
C ASP A 140 16.39 -7.53 12.10
N SER A 141 16.95 -8.49 12.84
CA SER A 141 17.28 -9.83 12.34
C SER A 141 16.09 -10.80 12.36
N LEU A 142 14.90 -10.33 12.76
CA LEU A 142 13.70 -11.15 12.86
C LEU A 142 13.13 -11.46 11.46
N PRO A 143 12.20 -12.40 11.32
CA PRO A 143 11.48 -12.60 10.07
C PRO A 143 10.80 -11.32 9.57
N PHE A 144 10.76 -11.12 8.25
CA PHE A 144 10.15 -9.93 7.64
C PHE A 144 8.65 -9.87 7.97
N ASN A 145 8.22 -8.84 8.70
CA ASN A 145 6.85 -8.67 9.12
C ASN A 145 6.17 -7.56 8.31
N ARG A 146 5.78 -7.91 7.08
CA ARG A 146 5.11 -7.00 6.13
C ARG A 146 3.91 -6.29 6.76
N ALA A 147 3.05 -7.01 7.47
CA ALA A 147 1.84 -6.46 8.09
C ALA A 147 2.17 -5.41 9.16
N LYS A 148 3.16 -5.67 10.02
CA LYS A 148 3.60 -4.71 11.04
C LYS A 148 4.12 -3.41 10.43
N MET A 149 4.91 -3.50 9.35
CA MET A 149 5.41 -2.31 8.65
C MET A 149 4.29 -1.49 8.00
N LEU A 150 3.29 -2.16 7.41
CA LEU A 150 2.11 -1.47 6.86
C LEU A 150 1.35 -0.73 7.96
N ASN A 151 1.08 -1.38 9.09
CA ASN A 151 0.39 -0.76 10.23
C ASN A 151 1.18 0.43 10.79
N TYR A 152 2.50 0.29 10.92
CA TYR A 152 3.36 1.37 11.38
C TYR A 152 3.35 2.54 10.39
N GLY A 153 3.51 2.28 9.09
CA GLY A 153 3.48 3.30 8.06
C GLY A 153 2.15 4.03 7.99
N ALA A 154 1.02 3.32 8.14
CA ALA A 154 -0.31 3.92 8.18
C ALA A 154 -0.45 4.86 9.38
N LYS A 155 0.00 4.43 10.56
CA LYS A 155 0.02 5.28 11.74
C LYS A 155 0.86 6.55 11.53
N GLN A 156 2.05 6.43 10.91
CA GLN A 156 2.91 7.59 10.64
C GLN A 156 2.37 8.52 9.54
N ALA A 157 1.56 8.00 8.62
CA ALA A 157 0.96 8.79 7.55
C ALA A 157 -0.25 9.62 8.01
N ILE A 158 -0.92 9.19 9.07
CA ILE A 158 -2.10 9.87 9.66
C ILE A 158 -1.68 10.94 10.67
N ASN A 159 -0.53 10.76 11.33
CA ASN A 159 0.07 11.74 12.25
C ASN A 159 0.40 13.06 11.53
#